data_AF-A0A7V6L6P1-F1
#
_entry.id   AF-A0A7V6L6P1-F1
#
_cell.length_a   1.000
_cell.length_b   1.000
_cell.length_c   1.000
_cell.angle_alpha   90.00
_cell.angle_beta   90.00
_cell.angle_gamma   90.00
#
_symmetry.space_group_name_H-M   'P 1'
#
loop_
_entity.id
_entity.type
_entity.pdbx_description
1 polymer ?
#
loop_
_entity_poly.entity_id
_entity_poly.type
_entity_poly.pdbx_seq_one_letter_code
_entity_poly.pdbx_strand_id
1 'polypeptide(L)'
;MGRYRLITRSDFDGLVCAMILKELDMLEDIMFVHPKDMQDGMIDVNEKDISTNVPYLPGVYLAFDHHISEKGTKAVNYINKPDAASTARVLYEYFGGASRLKISEELMAAVDKFDSAQYTMDDIVNPKGWVMLSYLLDARTGLGRFRNFRITNYDLMMMLLDYCPDHTIDEIMRLPDVQERVKMYYEHEKLFRDQLKGCAEVVKDVVILHLKNCDPIYVGNRFYVYTLFPQATVSIH
;
A
#
# COMPACT_ATOMS: atom_id res chain seq x y z
N MET A 1 -4.27 27.77 -2.60
CA MET A 1 -5.12 26.56 -2.52
C MET A 1 -5.46 26.34 -1.06
N GLY A 2 -6.62 25.75 -0.74
CA GLY A 2 -6.91 25.35 0.63
C GLY A 2 -6.02 24.19 1.08
N ARG A 3 -5.91 23.98 2.39
CA ARG A 3 -5.36 22.73 2.97
C ARG A 3 -6.52 21.84 3.41
N TYR A 4 -6.30 20.53 3.36
CA TYR A 4 -7.32 19.50 3.51
C TYR A 4 -6.78 18.33 4.33
N ARG A 5 -7.67 17.64 5.04
CA ARG A 5 -7.37 16.35 5.64
C ARG A 5 -7.43 15.27 4.55
N LEU A 6 -6.40 14.44 4.46
CA LEU A 6 -6.37 13.30 3.55
C LEU A 6 -6.95 12.06 4.25
N ILE A 7 -7.94 11.42 3.63
CA ILE A 7 -8.49 10.14 4.05
C ILE A 7 -8.03 9.08 3.05
N THR A 8 -7.21 8.12 3.51
CA THR A 8 -6.58 7.14 2.61
C THR A 8 -6.30 5.82 3.31
N ARG A 9 -5.80 4.84 2.58
CA ARG A 9 -5.35 3.55 3.12
C ARG A 9 -3.95 3.70 3.74
N SER A 10 -3.67 2.91 4.78
CA SER A 10 -2.32 2.80 5.36
C SER A 10 -1.46 1.84 4.53
N ASP A 11 -1.21 2.17 3.26
CA ASP A 11 -0.35 1.42 2.35
C ASP A 11 0.52 2.36 1.51
N PHE A 12 1.31 1.78 0.60
CA PHE A 12 2.28 2.56 -0.17
C PHE A 12 1.61 3.56 -1.13
N ASP A 13 0.44 3.23 -1.69
CA ASP A 13 -0.32 4.16 -2.54
C ASP A 13 -0.84 5.36 -1.75
N GLY A 14 -1.41 5.11 -0.55
CA GLY A 14 -1.83 6.17 0.35
C GLY A 14 -0.66 7.07 0.82
N LEU A 15 0.52 6.49 1.06
CA LEU A 15 1.73 7.25 1.41
C LEU A 15 2.16 8.20 0.28
N VAL A 16 2.19 7.73 -0.97
CA VAL A 16 2.58 8.58 -2.10
C VAL A 16 1.52 9.64 -2.39
N CYS A 17 0.23 9.33 -2.23
CA CYS A 17 -0.84 10.32 -2.28
C CYS A 17 -0.61 11.47 -1.28
N ALA A 18 -0.25 11.12 -0.04
CA ALA A 18 0.09 12.10 0.98
C ALA A 18 1.30 12.97 0.59
N MET A 19 2.35 12.38 0.02
CA MET A 19 3.53 13.12 -0.46
C MET A 19 3.17 14.13 -1.55
N ILE A 20 2.34 13.73 -2.52
CA ILE A 20 1.87 14.61 -3.60
C ILE A 20 1.09 15.80 -3.02
N LEU A 21 0.12 15.55 -2.13
CA LEU A 21 -0.67 16.63 -1.52
C LEU A 21 0.18 17.55 -0.64
N LYS A 22 1.18 16.99 0.03
CA LYS A 22 2.13 17.76 0.84
C LYS A 22 2.98 18.68 -0.03
N GLU A 23 3.49 18.21 -1.17
CA GLU A 23 4.27 19.03 -2.10
C GLU A 23 3.44 20.19 -2.69
N LEU A 24 2.14 19.95 -2.91
CA LEU A 24 1.19 20.96 -3.39
C LEU A 24 0.78 21.99 -2.33
N ASP A 25 1.26 21.87 -1.09
CA ASP A 25 0.80 22.63 0.08
C ASP A 25 -0.70 22.50 0.33
N MET A 26 -1.25 21.29 0.08
CA MET A 26 -2.67 20.96 0.22
C MET A 26 -2.96 20.01 1.38
N LEU A 27 -1.95 19.44 2.01
CA LEU A 27 -2.10 18.51 3.13
C LEU A 27 -2.12 19.25 4.47
N GLU A 28 -3.19 19.08 5.25
CA GLU A 28 -3.33 19.58 6.63
C GLU A 28 -3.14 18.46 7.66
N ASP A 29 -3.79 17.32 7.43
CA ASP A 29 -3.82 16.16 8.33
C ASP A 29 -4.02 14.87 7.52
N ILE A 30 -3.77 13.70 8.12
CA ILE A 30 -3.98 12.39 7.50
C ILE A 30 -4.78 11.48 8.43
N MET A 31 -5.81 10.86 7.88
CA MET A 31 -6.56 9.78 8.51
C MET A 31 -6.42 8.51 7.68
N PHE A 32 -5.76 7.50 8.24
CA PHE A 32 -5.73 6.18 7.63
C PHE A 32 -6.97 5.38 8.01
N VAL A 33 -7.64 4.81 7.01
CA VAL A 33 -8.90 4.06 7.18
C VAL A 33 -8.84 2.72 6.46
N HIS A 34 -9.67 1.77 6.90
CA HIS A 34 -9.93 0.57 6.11
C HIS A 34 -11.07 0.86 5.10
N PRO A 35 -11.01 0.37 3.85
CA PRO A 35 -12.07 0.62 2.85
C PRO A 35 -13.49 0.25 3.33
N LYS A 36 -13.60 -0.77 4.17
CA LYS A 36 -14.88 -1.18 4.80
C LYS A 36 -15.48 -0.09 5.67
N ASP A 37 -14.68 0.64 6.44
CA ASP A 37 -15.18 1.66 7.37
C ASP A 37 -15.77 2.84 6.59
N MET A 38 -15.19 3.13 5.42
CA MET A 38 -15.76 4.09 4.46
C MET A 38 -17.08 3.58 3.88
N GLN A 39 -17.15 2.32 3.42
CA GLN A 39 -18.39 1.73 2.88
C GLN A 39 -19.52 1.69 3.88
N ASP A 40 -19.20 1.38 5.14
CA ASP A 40 -20.17 1.30 6.23
C ASP A 40 -20.57 2.69 6.75
N GLY A 41 -19.99 3.78 6.23
CA GLY A 41 -20.28 5.16 6.63
C GLY A 41 -19.83 5.50 8.05
N MET A 42 -18.80 4.81 8.56
CA MET A 42 -18.27 5.02 9.92
C MET A 42 -17.28 6.20 10.01
N ILE A 43 -16.85 6.72 8.86
CA ILE A 43 -15.91 7.83 8.77
C ILE A 43 -16.68 9.12 8.50
N ASP A 44 -16.60 10.06 9.44
CA ASP A 44 -17.17 11.39 9.29
C ASP A 44 -16.36 12.20 8.25
N VAL A 45 -17.01 12.55 7.14
CA VAL A 45 -16.43 13.34 6.05
C VAL A 45 -17.10 14.70 5.89
N ASN A 46 -16.34 15.69 5.43
CA ASN A 46 -16.82 17.04 5.12
C ASN A 46 -16.02 17.70 3.99
N GLU A 47 -16.36 18.94 3.65
CA GLU A 47 -15.78 19.71 2.55
C GLU A 47 -14.31 20.09 2.72
N LYS A 48 -13.68 19.73 3.84
CA LYS A 48 -12.24 19.85 4.08
C LYS A 48 -11.47 18.54 3.89
N ASP A 49 -12.14 17.50 3.37
CA ASP A 49 -11.52 16.18 3.17
C ASP A 49 -11.19 15.91 1.70
N ILE A 50 -10.00 15.38 1.44
CA ILE A 50 -9.66 14.71 0.18
C ILE A 50 -9.58 13.22 0.46
N SER A 51 -10.25 12.38 -0.34
CA SER A 51 -10.16 10.92 -0.21
C SER A 51 -9.38 10.30 -1.37
N THR A 52 -8.51 9.34 -1.09
CA THR A 52 -7.74 8.63 -2.12
C THR A 52 -7.72 7.12 -1.85
N ASN A 53 -7.89 6.29 -2.89
CA ASN A 53 -7.83 4.83 -2.80
C ASN A 53 -8.78 4.26 -1.73
N VAL A 54 -9.93 4.90 -1.56
CA VAL A 54 -10.97 4.46 -0.65
C VAL A 54 -12.34 4.70 -1.29
N PRO A 55 -13.36 3.89 -0.92
CA PRO A 55 -14.71 4.05 -1.44
C PRO A 55 -15.25 5.46 -1.26
N TYR A 56 -15.94 5.96 -2.29
CA TYR A 56 -16.45 7.33 -2.31
C TYR A 56 -17.53 7.56 -1.26
N LEU A 57 -17.41 8.66 -0.51
CA LEU A 57 -18.47 9.18 0.34
C LEU A 57 -18.86 10.61 -0.08
N PRO A 58 -20.17 10.93 -0.21
CA PRO A 58 -20.62 12.29 -0.46
C PRO A 58 -20.18 13.24 0.65
N GLY A 59 -19.76 14.46 0.28
CA GLY A 59 -19.38 15.52 1.22
C GLY A 59 -17.89 15.89 1.19
N VAL A 60 -17.02 14.99 0.74
CA VAL A 60 -15.59 15.28 0.54
C VAL A 60 -15.37 16.40 -0.48
N TYR A 61 -14.27 17.13 -0.37
CA TYR A 61 -13.86 18.15 -1.35
C TYR A 61 -13.55 17.52 -2.71
N LEU A 62 -12.65 16.53 -2.74
CA LEU A 62 -12.27 15.75 -3.92
C LEU A 62 -12.03 14.30 -3.53
N ALA A 63 -12.37 13.39 -4.43
CA ALA A 63 -12.11 11.97 -4.27
C ALA A 63 -11.36 11.44 -5.50
N PHE A 64 -10.31 10.66 -5.27
CA PHE A 64 -9.50 10.03 -6.30
C PHE A 64 -9.51 8.51 -6.15
N ASP A 65 -9.69 7.82 -7.26
CA ASP A 65 -9.66 6.37 -7.32
C ASP A 65 -9.27 5.88 -8.72
N HIS A 66 -9.01 4.58 -8.83
CA HIS A 66 -8.74 3.86 -10.06
C HIS A 66 -9.45 2.48 -10.08
N HIS A 67 -10.26 2.14 -9.08
CA HIS A 67 -10.94 0.86 -9.06
C HIS A 67 -12.11 0.80 -10.06
N ILE A 68 -12.16 -0.28 -10.85
CA ILE A 68 -13.27 -0.57 -11.77
C ILE A 68 -14.60 -0.77 -11.03
N SER A 69 -14.57 -1.28 -9.80
CA SER A 69 -15.76 -1.52 -8.96
C SER A 69 -16.58 -0.26 -8.73
N GLU A 70 -15.94 0.90 -8.76
CA GLU A 70 -16.56 2.20 -8.49
C GLU A 70 -17.04 2.94 -9.75
N LYS A 71 -17.05 2.27 -10.92
CA LYS A 71 -17.48 2.87 -12.21
C LYS A 71 -18.92 3.42 -12.20
N GLY A 72 -19.76 2.99 -11.27
CA GLY A 72 -21.16 3.43 -11.15
C GLY A 72 -21.33 4.82 -10.52
N THR A 73 -20.32 5.31 -9.79
CA THR A 73 -20.41 6.55 -9.03
C THR A 73 -20.31 7.77 -9.95
N LYS A 74 -21.37 8.58 -9.98
CA LYS A 74 -21.45 9.81 -10.78
C LYS A 74 -21.46 11.02 -9.86
N ALA A 75 -20.28 11.53 -9.53
CA ALA A 75 -20.13 12.77 -8.77
C ALA A 75 -19.08 13.67 -9.44
N VAL A 76 -19.32 14.98 -9.45
CA VAL A 76 -18.45 15.95 -10.14
C VAL A 76 -17.07 16.04 -9.47
N ASN A 77 -17.02 15.83 -8.17
CA ASN A 77 -15.81 15.83 -7.36
C ASN A 77 -15.14 14.45 -7.25
N TYR A 78 -15.60 13.45 -8.01
CA TYR A 78 -15.04 12.11 -8.01
C TYR A 78 -14.26 11.83 -9.30
N ILE A 79 -12.94 11.72 -9.16
CA ILE A 79 -12.01 11.47 -10.25
C ILE A 79 -11.58 10.01 -10.18
N ASN A 80 -12.27 9.17 -10.98
CA ASN A 80 -11.90 7.77 -11.15
C ASN A 80 -11.24 7.56 -12.52
N LYS A 81 -10.04 6.97 -12.54
CA LYS A 81 -9.34 6.56 -13.77
C LYS A 81 -9.03 5.05 -13.73
N PRO A 82 -9.96 4.20 -14.20
CA PRO A 82 -9.82 2.76 -14.08
C PRO A 82 -8.64 2.11 -14.81
N ASP A 83 -8.04 2.82 -15.75
CA ASP A 83 -6.87 2.36 -16.51
C ASP A 83 -5.54 2.76 -15.86
N ALA A 84 -5.57 3.55 -14.78
CA ALA A 84 -4.38 3.95 -14.04
C ALA A 84 -3.89 2.81 -13.13
N ALA A 85 -2.57 2.70 -12.99
CA ALA A 85 -1.93 1.62 -12.22
C ALA A 85 -2.05 1.79 -10.69
N SER A 86 -2.28 3.02 -10.21
CA SER A 86 -2.43 3.37 -8.79
C SER A 86 -3.28 4.63 -8.63
N THR A 87 -3.80 4.91 -7.42
CA THR A 87 -4.49 6.20 -7.17
C THR A 87 -3.50 7.36 -7.13
N ALA A 88 -2.29 7.14 -6.63
CA ALA A 88 -1.21 8.13 -6.67
C ALA A 88 -0.94 8.59 -8.10
N ARG A 89 -0.99 7.70 -9.10
CA ARG A 89 -0.88 8.08 -10.52
C ARG A 89 -2.00 9.00 -10.96
N VAL A 90 -3.24 8.71 -10.59
CA VAL A 90 -4.40 9.56 -10.90
C VAL A 90 -4.22 10.96 -10.31
N LEU A 91 -3.82 11.02 -9.04
CA LEU A 91 -3.58 12.27 -8.32
C LEU A 91 -2.43 13.07 -8.94
N TYR A 92 -1.32 12.41 -9.22
CA TYR A 92 -0.13 12.99 -9.85
C TYR A 92 -0.46 13.63 -11.19
N GLU A 93 -1.13 12.90 -12.07
CA GLU A 93 -1.53 13.39 -13.40
C GLU A 93 -2.55 14.54 -13.31
N TYR A 94 -3.53 14.42 -12.41
CA TYR A 94 -4.56 15.45 -12.21
C TYR A 94 -3.95 16.80 -11.84
N PHE A 95 -2.90 16.81 -11.02
CA PHE A 95 -2.22 18.04 -10.62
C PHE A 95 -1.10 18.50 -11.56
N GLY A 96 -0.91 17.84 -12.71
CA GLY A 96 0.01 18.27 -13.77
C GLY A 96 1.34 17.49 -13.84
N GLY A 97 1.51 16.46 -13.01
CA GLY A 97 2.65 15.55 -13.04
C GLY A 97 4.00 16.28 -13.01
N ALA A 98 4.96 15.81 -13.81
CA ALA A 98 6.33 16.30 -13.84
C ALA A 98 6.46 17.80 -14.21
N SER A 99 5.42 18.40 -14.79
CA SER A 99 5.42 19.83 -15.10
C SER A 99 5.23 20.72 -13.86
N ARG A 100 4.74 20.14 -12.75
CA ARG A 100 4.42 20.87 -11.52
C ARG A 100 5.03 20.23 -10.26
N LEU A 101 5.20 18.92 -10.25
CA LEU A 101 5.63 18.12 -9.11
C LEU A 101 7.06 17.62 -9.31
N LYS A 102 7.79 17.51 -8.20
CA LYS A 102 9.16 17.01 -8.09
C LYS A 102 9.22 15.55 -7.66
N ILE A 103 8.07 14.93 -7.36
CA ILE A 103 7.96 13.48 -7.16
C ILE A 103 8.65 12.75 -8.31
N SER A 104 9.62 11.90 -7.97
CA SER A 104 10.46 11.24 -8.94
C SER A 104 9.68 10.22 -9.78
N GLU A 105 10.09 10.04 -11.03
CA GLU A 105 9.54 8.98 -11.89
C GLU A 105 9.78 7.58 -11.28
N GLU A 106 10.89 7.40 -10.56
CA GLU A 106 11.21 6.16 -9.86
C GLU A 106 10.18 5.84 -8.77
N LEU A 107 9.83 6.81 -7.92
CA LEU A 107 8.81 6.64 -6.88
C LEU A 107 7.43 6.37 -7.49
N MET A 108 7.09 7.10 -8.55
CA MET A 108 5.84 6.88 -9.28
C MET A 108 5.77 5.50 -9.93
N ALA A 109 6.87 5.00 -10.51
CA ALA A 109 6.94 3.65 -11.08
C ALA A 109 6.83 2.58 -9.98
N ALA A 110 7.40 2.83 -8.80
CA ALA A 110 7.32 1.92 -7.67
C ALA A 110 5.89 1.77 -7.13
N VAL A 111 5.16 2.88 -6.96
CA VAL A 111 3.76 2.82 -6.46
C VAL A 111 2.83 2.18 -7.49
N ASP A 112 3.04 2.45 -8.78
CA ASP A 112 2.30 1.79 -9.87
C ASP A 112 2.52 0.28 -9.87
N LYS A 113 3.77 -0.16 -9.68
CA LYS A 113 4.11 -1.58 -9.60
C LYS A 113 3.47 -2.25 -8.38
N PHE A 114 3.47 -1.57 -7.24
CA PHE A 114 2.88 -2.07 -6.00
C PHE A 114 1.38 -2.33 -6.14
N ASP A 115 0.64 -1.33 -6.63
CA ASP A 115 -0.81 -1.39 -6.60
C ASP A 115 -1.36 -2.28 -7.73
N SER A 116 -0.74 -2.24 -8.92
CA SER A 116 -1.03 -3.16 -10.03
C SER A 116 -0.50 -4.58 -9.85
N ALA A 117 0.29 -4.84 -8.79
CA ALA A 117 0.94 -6.12 -8.50
C ALA A 117 1.79 -6.69 -9.66
N GLN A 118 2.39 -5.83 -10.48
CA GLN A 118 3.25 -6.20 -11.60
C GLN A 118 4.67 -6.62 -11.15
N TYR A 119 4.73 -7.63 -10.29
CA TYR A 119 5.97 -8.16 -9.73
C TYR A 119 6.55 -9.29 -10.56
N THR A 120 7.87 -9.32 -10.69
CA THR A 120 8.64 -10.48 -11.18
C THR A 120 8.85 -11.50 -10.07
N MET A 121 9.30 -12.69 -10.42
CA MET A 121 9.70 -13.70 -9.42
C MET A 121 10.75 -13.15 -8.44
N ASP A 122 11.76 -12.42 -8.94
CA ASP A 122 12.84 -11.88 -8.10
C ASP A 122 12.33 -10.79 -7.14
N ASP A 123 11.37 -9.97 -7.57
CA ASP A 123 10.71 -9.01 -6.69
C ASP A 123 10.00 -9.68 -5.52
N ILE A 124 9.50 -10.90 -5.70
CA ILE A 124 8.75 -11.64 -4.68
C ILE A 124 9.70 -12.36 -3.73
N VAL A 125 10.72 -13.05 -4.25
CA VAL A 125 11.61 -13.90 -3.43
C VAL A 125 12.82 -13.14 -2.87
N ASN A 126 13.26 -12.07 -3.53
CA ASN A 126 14.41 -11.25 -3.12
C ASN A 126 14.07 -9.74 -3.14
N PRO A 127 13.02 -9.28 -2.43
CA PRO A 127 12.60 -7.89 -2.49
C PRO A 127 13.70 -6.93 -2.01
N LYS A 128 13.93 -5.88 -2.80
CA LYS A 128 14.91 -4.82 -2.51
C LYS A 128 14.33 -3.44 -2.80
N GLY A 129 14.98 -2.41 -2.28
CA GLY A 129 14.61 -1.01 -2.51
C GLY A 129 13.12 -0.77 -2.31
N TRP A 130 12.48 -0.13 -3.29
CA TRP A 130 11.07 0.24 -3.21
C TRP A 130 10.13 -0.96 -3.08
N VAL A 131 10.46 -2.09 -3.72
CA VAL A 131 9.66 -3.31 -3.59
C VAL A 131 9.66 -3.78 -2.14
N MET A 132 10.84 -3.81 -1.51
CA MET A 132 10.96 -4.16 -0.10
C MET A 132 10.18 -3.21 0.78
N LEU A 133 10.37 -1.90 0.60
CA LEU A 133 9.64 -0.89 1.37
C LEU A 133 8.13 -1.07 1.22
N SER A 134 7.63 -1.30 0.01
CA SER A 134 6.20 -1.52 -0.25
C SER A 134 5.65 -2.74 0.51
N TYR A 135 6.41 -3.84 0.60
CA TYR A 135 6.02 -4.99 1.41
C TYR A 135 6.05 -4.71 2.91
N LEU A 136 6.97 -3.87 3.39
CA LEU A 136 7.00 -3.48 4.81
C LEU A 136 5.78 -2.65 5.21
N LEU A 137 5.25 -1.84 4.28
CA LEU A 137 4.08 -0.99 4.49
C LEU A 137 2.75 -1.73 4.25
N ASP A 138 2.76 -2.84 3.53
CA ASP A 138 1.57 -3.67 3.31
C ASP A 138 1.17 -4.40 4.60
N ALA A 139 0.03 -4.04 5.19
CA ALA A 139 -0.51 -4.70 6.37
C ALA A 139 -0.69 -6.23 6.17
N ARG A 140 -0.89 -6.69 4.93
CA ARG A 140 -1.04 -8.11 4.58
C ARG A 140 0.26 -8.89 4.74
N THR A 141 1.42 -8.22 4.71
CA THR A 141 2.74 -8.84 5.01
C THR A 141 2.83 -9.31 6.46
N GLY A 142 2.04 -8.73 7.35
CA GLY A 142 1.87 -9.27 8.70
C GLY A 142 2.83 -8.80 9.76
N LEU A 143 3.68 -7.80 9.48
CA LEU A 143 4.63 -7.25 10.45
C LEU A 143 3.94 -6.81 11.75
N GLY A 144 2.76 -6.19 11.66
CA GLY A 144 2.00 -5.72 12.82
C GLY A 144 1.57 -6.81 13.81
N ARG A 145 1.64 -8.10 13.43
CA ARG A 145 1.41 -9.23 14.36
C ARG A 145 2.49 -9.30 15.44
N PHE A 146 3.68 -8.79 15.14
CA PHE A 146 4.85 -8.83 16.00
C PHE A 146 5.10 -7.42 16.56
N ARG A 147 4.67 -7.17 17.80
CA ARG A 147 4.62 -5.83 18.43
C ARG A 147 5.96 -5.33 18.98
N ASN A 148 7.07 -5.70 18.35
CA ASN A 148 8.43 -5.52 18.89
C ASN A 148 9.24 -4.45 18.15
N PHE A 149 8.57 -3.46 17.54
CA PHE A 149 9.21 -2.36 16.81
C PHE A 149 9.35 -1.12 17.69
N ARG A 150 10.40 -0.33 17.44
CA ARG A 150 10.67 0.91 18.20
C ARG A 150 9.56 1.94 18.06
N ILE A 151 8.98 2.02 16.87
CA ILE A 151 7.88 2.93 16.52
C ILE A 151 6.72 2.16 15.90
N THR A 152 5.52 2.73 15.98
CA THR A 152 4.34 2.13 15.35
C THR A 152 4.43 2.21 13.82
N ASN A 153 3.61 1.43 13.11
CA ASN A 153 3.51 1.59 11.65
C ASN A 153 2.96 2.96 11.25
N TYR A 154 2.10 3.56 12.09
CA TYR A 154 1.61 4.92 11.88
C TYR A 154 2.76 5.93 11.91
N ASP A 155 3.60 5.87 12.95
CA ASP A 155 4.75 6.76 13.10
C ASP A 155 5.78 6.56 11.99
N LEU A 156 5.98 5.30 11.54
CA LEU A 156 6.81 5.00 10.38
C LEU A 156 6.26 5.67 9.12
N MET A 157 4.95 5.58 8.86
CA MET A 157 4.32 6.23 7.71
C MET A 157 4.47 7.75 7.75
N MET A 158 4.28 8.38 8.91
CA MET A 158 4.48 9.82 9.08
C MET A 158 5.94 10.23 8.86
N MET A 159 6.89 9.47 9.39
CA MET A 159 8.31 9.71 9.15
C MET A 159 8.67 9.57 7.68
N LEU A 160 8.18 8.54 6.99
CA LEU A 160 8.45 8.32 5.58
C LEU A 160 7.83 9.40 4.70
N LEU A 161 6.63 9.89 5.04
CA LEU A 161 5.99 11.03 4.37
C LEU A 161 6.90 12.26 4.34
N ASP A 162 7.60 12.50 5.44
CA ASP A 162 8.53 13.62 5.56
C ASP A 162 9.87 13.34 4.89
N TYR A 163 10.35 12.10 4.95
CA TYR A 163 11.72 11.75 4.56
C TYR A 163 11.86 11.37 3.09
N CYS A 164 10.92 10.61 2.50
CA CYS A 164 11.09 10.08 1.14
C CYS A 164 11.23 11.14 0.03
N PRO A 165 10.53 12.30 0.05
CA PRO A 165 10.61 13.25 -1.07
C PRO A 165 12.02 13.77 -1.36
N ASP A 166 12.89 13.84 -0.35
CA ASP A 166 14.23 14.42 -0.44
C ASP A 166 15.36 13.38 -0.37
N HIS A 167 15.04 12.08 -0.33
CA HIS A 167 16.03 11.01 -0.14
C HIS A 167 15.88 9.89 -1.16
N THR A 168 17.01 9.27 -1.47
CA THR A 168 17.06 8.07 -2.31
C THR A 168 16.52 6.86 -1.57
N ILE A 169 16.11 5.84 -2.32
CA ILE A 169 15.69 4.57 -1.73
C ILE A 169 16.79 3.91 -0.88
N ASP A 170 18.06 4.02 -1.28
CA ASP A 170 19.17 3.48 -0.50
C ASP A 170 19.32 4.15 0.87
N GLU A 171 19.01 5.45 0.96
CA GLU A 171 19.02 6.20 2.23
C GLU A 171 17.81 5.84 3.09
N ILE A 172 16.62 5.77 2.49
CA ILE A 172 15.39 5.34 3.18
C ILE A 172 15.57 3.94 3.76
N MET A 173 16.15 3.02 2.98
CA MET A 173 16.39 1.66 3.42
C MET A 173 17.38 1.59 4.59
N ARG A 174 18.25 2.59 4.80
CA ARG A 174 19.20 2.62 5.94
C ARG A 174 18.58 3.14 7.24
N LEU A 175 17.36 3.68 7.22
CA LEU A 175 16.69 4.16 8.43
C LEU A 175 16.58 3.03 9.46
N PRO A 176 16.91 3.25 10.75
CA PRO A 176 16.88 2.20 11.77
C PRO A 176 15.53 1.48 11.86
N ASP A 177 14.42 2.22 11.79
CA ASP A 177 13.06 1.67 11.89
C ASP A 177 12.65 0.86 10.64
N VAL A 178 13.26 1.15 9.50
CA VAL A 178 13.11 0.35 8.28
C VAL A 178 13.97 -0.91 8.41
N GLN A 179 15.22 -0.78 8.84
CA GLN A 179 16.16 -1.90 9.00
C GLN A 179 15.69 -2.96 10.01
N GLU A 180 15.09 -2.57 11.13
CA GLU A 180 14.55 -3.55 12.09
C GLU A 180 13.41 -4.39 11.48
N ARG A 181 12.59 -3.78 10.61
CA ARG A 181 11.49 -4.46 9.89
C ARG A 181 12.02 -5.35 8.77
N VAL A 182 13.03 -4.87 8.04
CA VAL A 182 13.76 -5.64 7.03
C VAL A 182 14.36 -6.89 7.66
N LYS A 183 15.04 -6.74 8.81
CA LYS A 183 15.64 -7.84 9.54
C LYS A 183 14.60 -8.91 9.90
N MET A 184 13.48 -8.51 10.50
CA MET A 184 12.41 -9.46 10.86
C MET A 184 11.83 -10.16 9.62
N TYR A 185 11.60 -9.42 8.53
CA TYR A 185 11.11 -10.00 7.27
C TYR A 185 12.02 -11.13 6.79
N TYR A 186 13.33 -10.91 6.75
CA TYR A 186 14.30 -11.93 6.33
C TYR A 186 14.47 -13.07 7.34
N GLU A 187 14.43 -12.80 8.65
CA GLU A 187 14.44 -13.84 9.69
C GLU A 187 13.23 -14.78 9.59
N HIS A 188 12.08 -14.24 9.15
CA HIS A 188 10.85 -15.00 8.97
C HIS A 188 10.72 -15.68 7.59
N GLU A 189 11.56 -15.34 6.61
CA GLU A 189 11.39 -15.82 5.23
C GLU A 189 11.33 -17.34 5.13
N LYS A 190 12.31 -18.03 5.74
CA LYS A 190 12.35 -19.50 5.75
C LYS A 190 11.14 -20.08 6.51
N LEU A 191 10.77 -19.47 7.62
CA LEU A 191 9.66 -19.92 8.47
C LEU A 191 8.32 -19.79 7.74
N PHE A 192 8.09 -18.66 7.07
CA PHE A 192 6.91 -18.41 6.24
C PHE A 192 6.85 -19.38 5.07
N ARG A 193 7.96 -19.59 4.36
CA ARG A 193 8.03 -20.54 3.25
C ARG A 193 7.71 -21.97 3.67
N ASP A 194 8.29 -22.42 4.78
CA ASP A 194 8.06 -23.78 5.29
C ASP A 194 6.63 -23.92 5.83
N GLN A 195 6.08 -22.87 6.44
CA GLN A 195 4.68 -22.80 6.86
C GLN A 195 3.72 -22.93 5.67
N LEU A 196 3.91 -22.14 4.60
CA LEU A 196 3.08 -22.21 3.39
C LEU A 196 3.09 -23.62 2.79
N LYS A 197 4.25 -24.29 2.74
CA LYS A 197 4.33 -25.68 2.26
C LYS A 197 3.64 -26.67 3.19
N GLY A 198 3.74 -26.46 4.49
CA GLY A 198 3.17 -27.35 5.51
C GLY A 198 1.65 -27.25 5.64
N CYS A 199 1.05 -26.11 5.28
CA CYS A 199 -0.40 -25.89 5.37
C CYS A 199 -1.13 -25.85 4.02
N ALA A 200 -0.41 -26.03 2.90
CA ALA A 200 -1.02 -25.99 1.57
C ALA A 200 -1.66 -27.32 1.15
N GLU A 201 -2.82 -27.20 0.54
CA GLU A 201 -3.48 -28.22 -0.26
C GLU A 201 -3.66 -27.69 -1.68
N VAL A 202 -3.20 -28.45 -2.68
CA VAL A 202 -3.33 -28.05 -4.09
C VAL A 202 -4.45 -28.87 -4.74
N VAL A 203 -5.47 -28.18 -5.24
CA VAL A 203 -6.58 -28.75 -5.98
C VAL A 203 -6.60 -28.12 -7.38
N LYS A 204 -6.09 -28.85 -8.37
CA LYS A 204 -5.88 -28.35 -9.75
C LYS A 204 -5.00 -27.09 -9.76
N ASP A 205 -5.56 -25.95 -10.15
CA ASP A 205 -4.95 -24.63 -10.22
C ASP A 205 -5.32 -23.74 -9.01
N VAL A 206 -5.88 -24.32 -7.95
CA VAL A 206 -6.19 -23.62 -6.70
C VAL A 206 -5.28 -24.13 -5.59
N VAL A 207 -4.69 -23.22 -4.83
CA VAL A 207 -3.99 -23.53 -3.59
C VAL A 207 -4.81 -23.06 -2.39
N ILE A 208 -5.07 -23.97 -1.46
CA ILE A 208 -5.80 -23.72 -0.22
C ILE A 208 -4.79 -23.76 0.92
N LEU A 209 -4.66 -22.67 1.68
CA LEU A 209 -3.77 -22.56 2.83
C LEU A 209 -4.57 -22.70 4.11
N HIS A 210 -4.34 -23.78 4.85
CA HIS A 210 -5.05 -24.07 6.10
C HIS A 210 -4.44 -23.31 7.29
N LEU A 211 -4.54 -21.97 7.29
CA LEU A 211 -3.85 -21.10 8.26
C LEU A 211 -4.47 -21.08 9.67
N LYS A 212 -5.69 -21.60 9.85
CA LYS A 212 -6.43 -21.54 11.13
C LYS A 212 -5.68 -22.16 12.32
N ASN A 213 -4.85 -23.17 12.06
CA ASN A 213 -4.06 -23.87 13.09
C ASN A 213 -2.58 -23.45 13.07
N CYS A 214 -2.22 -22.40 12.33
CA CYS A 214 -0.89 -21.85 12.29
C CYS A 214 -0.79 -20.67 13.26
N ASP A 215 -0.15 -20.87 14.41
CA ASP A 215 0.16 -19.79 15.36
C ASP A 215 1.65 -19.88 15.77
N PRO A 216 2.49 -18.88 15.43
CA PRO A 216 2.15 -17.66 14.69
C PRO A 216 2.01 -17.89 13.18
N ILE A 217 1.34 -16.96 12.48
CA ILE A 217 1.51 -16.77 11.03
C ILE A 217 2.73 -15.88 10.81
N TYR A 218 3.76 -16.40 10.14
CA TYR A 218 5.01 -15.69 9.93
C TYR A 218 4.88 -14.53 8.94
N VAL A 219 5.84 -13.61 8.99
CA VAL A 219 5.89 -12.45 8.09
C VAL A 219 6.30 -12.90 6.69
N GLY A 220 5.61 -12.41 5.67
CA GLY A 220 5.97 -12.62 4.28
C GLY A 220 4.99 -11.96 3.33
N ASN A 221 5.45 -11.58 2.14
CA ASN A 221 4.59 -10.92 1.17
C ASN A 221 3.52 -11.88 0.63
N ARG A 222 2.35 -11.33 0.29
CA ARG A 222 1.17 -12.08 -0.16
C ARG A 222 1.34 -12.84 -1.47
N PHE A 223 2.41 -12.56 -2.23
CA PHE A 223 2.66 -13.17 -3.54
C PHE A 223 3.53 -14.43 -3.46
N TYR A 224 4.20 -14.66 -2.33
CA TYR A 224 5.11 -15.80 -2.14
C TYR A 224 4.42 -17.16 -2.36
N VAL A 225 3.11 -17.25 -2.11
CA VAL A 225 2.33 -18.47 -2.40
C VAL A 225 2.44 -18.89 -3.88
N TYR A 226 2.43 -17.93 -4.81
CA TYR A 226 2.49 -18.20 -6.24
C TYR A 226 3.89 -18.57 -6.73
N THR A 227 4.93 -18.34 -5.92
CA THR A 227 6.29 -18.81 -6.23
C THR A 227 6.49 -20.28 -5.85
N LEU A 228 5.80 -20.73 -4.80
CA LEU A 228 5.83 -22.11 -4.32
C LEU A 228 4.88 -23.02 -5.09
N PHE A 229 3.79 -22.45 -5.60
CA PHE A 229 2.75 -23.15 -6.36
C PHE A 229 2.51 -22.44 -7.69
N PRO A 230 3.47 -22.47 -8.64
CA PRO A 230 3.38 -21.71 -9.90
C PRO A 230 2.23 -22.17 -10.82
N GLN A 231 1.65 -23.34 -10.56
CA GLN A 231 0.43 -23.82 -11.22
C GLN A 231 -0.85 -23.14 -10.70
N ALA A 232 -0.79 -22.46 -9.55
CA ALA A 232 -1.96 -21.86 -8.94
C ALA A 232 -2.33 -20.54 -9.63
N THR A 233 -3.59 -20.44 -10.06
CA THR A 233 -4.20 -19.20 -10.57
C THR A 233 -4.96 -18.46 -9.46
N VAL A 234 -5.33 -19.18 -8.38
CA VAL A 234 -6.08 -18.66 -7.23
C VAL A 234 -5.50 -19.23 -5.94
N SER A 235 -5.44 -18.42 -4.89
CA SER A 235 -5.16 -18.88 -3.52
C SER A 235 -6.30 -18.55 -2.56
N ILE A 236 -6.61 -19.48 -1.65
CA ILE A 236 -7.58 -19.33 -0.57
C ILE A 236 -6.80 -19.42 0.75
N HIS A 237 -6.99 -18.44 1.62
CA HIS A 237 -6.27 -18.28 2.91
C HIS A 237 -7.23 -18.41 4.08
#